data_AF-A0A832JTB9-F1
#
_entry.id   AF-A0A832JTB9-F1
#
_cell.length_a   1.000
_cell.length_b   1.000
_cell.length_c   1.000
_cell.angle_alpha   90.00
_cell.angle_beta   90.00
_cell.angle_gamma   90.00
#
_symmetry.space_group_name_H-M   'P 1'
#
loop_
_entity.id
_entity.type
_entity.pdbx_description
1 polymer ?
#
loop_
_entity_poly.entity_id
_entity_poly.type
_entity_poly.pdbx_seq_one_letter_code
_entity_poly.pdbx_strand_id
1 'polypeptide(L)'
;MPPKVKVTVTAVLANYLGGKKEFLIEASNLRNVVEALAEQYGPEIKRRLLDEEGRLRRYINIYVNDAAVDARNLDVELKEGDEVLILPAVSGGASSRAARLLPALLAVGVLIQIALGEIGARGWLLMAHAIIGLLGLPLTAAAIYLSRSDRIGLASSSVLLPIVLAQVVFGMMLIGWMPVVGGHDVIEGLHRSNSFVLLGVGAAVGIVAGLLRRRMKRLT
;
A
#
# COMPACT_ATOMS: atom_id res chain seq x y z
N MET A 1 23.83 39.33 -2.41
CA MET A 1 24.12 37.94 -1.98
C MET A 1 22.86 37.15 -2.26
N PRO A 2 22.93 35.99 -2.93
CA PRO A 2 21.74 35.16 -3.15
C PRO A 2 21.10 34.79 -1.79
N PRO A 3 19.77 34.76 -1.69
CA PRO A 3 19.10 34.49 -0.43
C PRO A 3 19.33 33.04 0.01
N LYS A 4 19.45 32.82 1.33
CA LYS A 4 19.48 31.48 1.92
C LYS A 4 18.08 30.94 2.08
N VAL A 5 17.83 29.80 1.47
CA VAL A 5 16.56 29.10 1.52
C VAL A 5 16.75 27.70 2.10
N LYS A 6 15.72 27.23 2.79
CA LYS A 6 15.68 25.87 3.33
C LYS A 6 14.98 24.98 2.33
N VAL A 7 15.69 23.98 1.81
CA VAL A 7 15.18 23.03 0.84
C VAL A 7 14.95 21.69 1.53
N THR A 8 13.72 21.19 1.47
CA THR A 8 13.33 19.88 2.00
C THR A 8 12.94 18.96 0.87
N VAL A 9 13.38 17.71 0.93
CA VAL A 9 13.02 16.68 -0.06
C VAL A 9 12.41 15.45 0.61
N THR A 10 11.61 14.71 -0.15
CA THR A 10 11.11 13.41 0.29
C THR A 10 12.22 12.36 0.40
N ALA A 11 11.96 11.29 1.17
CA ALA A 11 12.88 10.17 1.33
C ALA A 11 13.30 9.50 0.00
N VAL A 12 12.43 9.52 -1.02
CA VAL A 12 12.74 8.96 -2.34
C VAL A 12 13.85 9.75 -3.03
N LEU A 13 13.79 11.09 -2.97
CA LEU A 13 14.82 11.96 -3.54
C LEU A 13 16.09 11.97 -2.70
N ALA A 14 15.95 11.87 -1.36
CA ALA A 14 17.10 11.83 -0.44
C ALA A 14 18.09 10.70 -0.75
N ASN A 15 17.65 9.58 -1.33
CA ASN A 15 18.54 8.49 -1.76
C ASN A 15 19.60 8.93 -2.79
N TYR A 16 19.30 9.97 -3.57
CA TYR A 16 20.22 10.56 -4.55
C TYR A 16 21.04 11.72 -3.98
N LEU A 17 20.75 12.13 -2.75
CA LEU A 17 21.36 13.27 -2.05
C LEU A 17 22.10 12.82 -0.78
N GLY A 18 22.71 11.63 -0.83
CA GLY A 18 23.47 11.07 0.30
C GLY A 18 22.64 10.76 1.55
N GLY A 19 21.32 10.60 1.41
CA GLY A 19 20.40 10.35 2.52
C GLY A 19 19.94 11.59 3.28
N LYS A 20 20.46 12.78 2.95
CA LYS A 20 20.06 14.04 3.58
C LYS A 20 18.72 14.51 3.03
N LYS A 21 17.86 15.07 3.90
CA LYS A 21 16.51 15.53 3.54
C LYS A 21 16.35 17.04 3.57
N GLU A 22 17.24 17.72 4.27
CA GLU A 22 17.18 19.17 4.48
C GLU A 22 18.51 19.80 4.08
N PHE A 23 18.42 20.88 3.31
CA PHE A 23 19.55 21.60 2.78
C PHE A 23 19.32 23.08 3.03
N LEU A 24 20.40 23.80 3.32
CA LEU A 24 20.40 25.25 3.34
C LEU A 24 21.19 25.68 2.11
N ILE A 25 20.52 26.32 1.16
CA ILE A 25 21.08 26.63 -0.17
C ILE A 25 20.96 28.13 -0.40
N GLU A 26 22.01 28.74 -0.95
CA GLU A 26 21.97 30.11 -1.44
C GLU A 26 21.48 30.12 -2.90
N ALA A 27 20.28 30.62 -3.15
CA ALA A 27 19.66 30.58 -4.48
C ALA A 27 18.65 31.70 -4.68
N SER A 28 18.75 32.41 -5.80
CA SER A 28 17.83 33.52 -6.14
C SER A 28 16.49 33.04 -6.70
N ASN A 29 16.43 31.83 -7.25
CA ASN A 29 15.22 31.23 -7.82
C ASN A 29 15.28 29.69 -7.75
N LEU A 30 14.19 29.04 -8.12
CA LEU A 30 14.11 27.57 -8.12
C LEU A 30 15.09 26.90 -9.09
N ARG A 31 15.44 27.54 -10.21
CA ARG A 31 16.45 27.03 -11.14
C ARG A 31 17.82 26.91 -10.44
N ASN A 32 18.23 27.94 -9.71
CA ASN A 32 19.48 27.91 -8.95
C ASN A 32 19.46 26.87 -7.83
N VAL A 33 18.31 26.62 -7.19
CA VAL A 33 18.17 25.53 -6.22
C VAL A 33 18.47 24.16 -6.86
N VAL A 34 17.90 23.89 -8.04
CA VAL A 34 18.11 22.62 -8.76
C VAL A 34 19.56 22.48 -9.22
N GLU A 35 20.18 23.58 -9.69
CA GLU A 35 21.58 23.61 -10.10
C GLU A 35 22.53 23.35 -8.92
N ALA A 36 22.33 24.04 -7.79
CA ALA A 36 23.14 23.84 -6.59
C ALA A 36 23.08 22.40 -6.06
N LEU A 37 21.89 21.79 -6.06
CA LEU A 37 21.73 20.37 -5.70
C LEU A 37 22.50 19.45 -6.66
N ALA A 38 22.48 19.74 -7.96
CA ALA A 38 23.17 18.96 -8.97
C ALA A 38 24.69 19.11 -8.92
N GLU A 39 25.19 20.30 -8.61
CA GLU A 39 26.62 20.54 -8.40
C GLU A 39 27.15 19.77 -7.20
N GLN A 40 26.39 19.75 -6.10
CA GLN A 40 26.82 19.12 -4.86
C GLN A 40 26.68 17.59 -4.87
N TYR A 41 25.62 17.05 -5.48
CA TYR A 41 25.28 15.62 -5.40
C TYR A 41 25.34 14.88 -6.74
N GLY A 42 25.68 15.57 -7.83
CA GLY A 42 25.89 15.01 -9.15
C GLY A 42 24.69 15.17 -10.10
N PRO A 43 24.89 14.92 -11.40
CA PRO A 43 23.91 15.24 -12.44
C PRO A 43 22.63 14.40 -12.40
N GLU A 44 22.63 13.28 -11.68
CA GLU A 44 21.47 12.40 -11.59
C GLU A 44 20.27 13.06 -10.90
N ILE A 45 20.46 13.92 -9.89
CA ILE A 45 19.32 14.66 -9.32
C ILE A 45 18.71 15.61 -10.35
N LYS A 46 19.54 16.28 -11.16
CA LYS A 46 19.07 17.17 -12.23
C LYS A 46 18.23 16.40 -13.25
N ARG A 47 18.68 15.21 -13.66
CA ARG A 47 17.93 14.33 -14.58
C ARG A 47 16.60 13.84 -14.01
N ARG A 48 16.50 13.70 -12.69
CA ARG A 48 15.27 13.31 -11.99
C ARG A 48 14.28 14.45 -11.84
N LEU A 49 14.77 15.67 -11.65
CA LEU A 49 13.94 16.86 -11.47
C LEU A 49 13.52 17.48 -12.82
N LEU A 50 14.43 17.50 -13.80
CA LEU A 50 14.25 18.19 -15.08
C LEU A 50 14.17 17.23 -16.28
N ASP A 51 13.43 17.62 -17.31
CA ASP A 51 13.42 17.00 -18.64
C ASP A 51 14.63 17.41 -19.50
N GLU A 52 14.68 16.93 -20.74
CA GLU A 52 15.78 17.22 -21.67
C GLU A 52 15.79 18.70 -22.11
N GLU A 53 14.64 19.36 -22.06
CA GLU A 53 14.49 20.79 -22.34
C GLU A 53 14.75 21.67 -21.11
N GLY A 54 15.11 21.10 -19.96
CA GLY A 54 15.42 21.82 -18.74
C GLY A 54 14.20 22.34 -17.97
N ARG A 55 13.01 21.79 -18.21
CA ARG A 55 11.76 22.09 -17.49
C ARG A 55 11.51 21.05 -16.39
N LEU A 56 10.73 21.41 -15.37
CA LEU A 56 10.38 20.47 -14.31
C LEU A 56 9.56 19.30 -14.87
N ARG A 57 9.94 18.07 -14.52
CA ARG A 57 9.18 16.89 -14.94
C ARG A 57 7.80 16.88 -14.30
N ARG A 58 6.79 16.45 -15.07
CA ARG A 58 5.37 16.36 -14.64
C ARG A 58 5.09 15.60 -13.35
N TYR A 59 6.02 14.75 -12.92
CA TYR A 59 5.90 13.93 -11.71
C TYR A 59 6.68 14.53 -10.53
N ILE A 60 7.11 15.78 -10.62
CA ILE A 60 7.74 16.52 -9.53
C ILE A 60 6.87 17.74 -9.23
N ASN A 61 6.51 17.91 -7.97
CA ASN A 61 5.85 19.09 -7.47
C ASN A 61 6.82 19.85 -6.56
N ILE A 62 6.84 21.17 -6.71
CA ILE A 62 7.61 22.08 -5.86
C ILE A 62 6.63 23.00 -5.16
N TYR A 63 6.86 23.22 -3.87
CA TYR A 63 6.13 24.17 -3.05
C TYR A 63 7.11 25.17 -2.48
N VAL A 64 6.71 26.44 -2.44
CA VAL A 64 7.46 27.52 -1.77
C VAL A 64 6.53 28.08 -0.70
N ASN A 65 6.92 27.97 0.58
CA ASN A 65 6.11 28.38 1.73
C ASN A 65 4.65 27.84 1.64
N ASP A 66 4.51 26.53 1.42
CA ASP A 66 3.24 25.79 1.24
C ASP A 66 2.42 26.13 -0.01
N ALA A 67 2.84 27.09 -0.83
CA ALA A 67 2.20 27.40 -2.11
C ALA A 67 2.78 26.55 -3.24
N ALA A 68 1.92 25.84 -3.99
CA ALA A 68 2.34 25.06 -5.14
C ALA A 68 2.82 25.96 -6.28
N VAL A 69 4.00 25.66 -6.82
CA VAL A 69 4.57 26.38 -7.97
C VAL A 69 4.20 25.66 -9.27
N ASP A 70 3.87 26.43 -10.31
CA ASP A 70 3.68 25.87 -11.66
C ASP A 70 4.99 25.21 -12.12
N ALA A 71 4.92 23.93 -12.49
CA ALA A 71 6.05 23.16 -13.01
C ALA A 71 6.73 23.81 -14.23
N ARG A 72 6.05 24.74 -14.92
CA ARG A 72 6.60 25.50 -16.05
C ARG A 72 7.42 26.73 -15.65
N ASN A 73 7.35 27.16 -14.39
CA ASN A 73 8.01 28.37 -13.91
C ASN A 73 9.09 28.06 -12.86
N LEU A 74 10.33 27.87 -13.31
CA LEU A 74 11.50 27.72 -12.43
C LEU A 74 12.17 29.06 -12.10
N ASP A 75 11.70 30.14 -12.69
CA ASP A 75 12.24 31.48 -12.51
C ASP A 75 11.51 32.24 -11.38
N VAL A 76 10.73 31.52 -10.56
CA VAL A 76 10.14 32.03 -9.32
C VAL A 76 11.26 32.50 -8.40
N GLU A 77 11.26 33.80 -8.13
CA GLU A 77 12.19 34.43 -7.19
C GLU A 77 11.96 33.93 -5.77
N LEU A 78 13.06 33.62 -5.10
CA LEU A 78 13.08 33.22 -3.71
C LEU A 78 13.57 34.36 -2.84
N LYS A 79 13.10 34.39 -1.59
CA LYS A 79 13.49 35.35 -0.57
C LYS A 79 14.26 34.67 0.55
N GLU A 80 14.99 35.48 1.31
CA GLU A 80 15.72 35.01 2.48
C GLU A 80 14.76 34.31 3.47
N GLY A 81 15.09 33.07 3.83
CA GLY A 81 14.30 32.27 4.76
C GLY A 81 13.16 31.47 4.13
N ASP A 82 12.95 31.53 2.80
CA ASP A 82 11.92 30.73 2.15
C ASP A 82 12.15 29.21 2.34
N GLU A 83 11.05 28.49 2.51
CA GLU A 83 11.04 27.03 2.58
C GLU A 83 10.58 26.43 1.24
N VAL A 84 11.45 25.66 0.61
CA VAL A 84 11.20 24.97 -0.66
C VAL A 84 11.03 23.48 -0.40
N LEU A 85 9.84 22.93 -0.69
CA LEU A 85 9.57 21.50 -0.58
C LEU A 85 9.50 20.87 -1.96
N ILE A 86 10.38 19.89 -2.22
CA ILE A 86 10.43 19.13 -3.47
C ILE A 86 9.92 17.70 -3.22
N LEU A 87 8.80 17.37 -3.84
CA LEU A 87 8.22 16.03 -3.77
C LEU A 87 7.98 15.44 -5.16
N PRO A 88 8.33 14.16 -5.38
CA PRO A 88 7.77 13.44 -6.49
C PRO A 88 6.25 13.29 -6.26
N ALA A 89 5.47 13.46 -7.33
CA ALA A 89 4.07 13.12 -7.43
C ALA A 89 3.93 11.59 -7.32
N VAL A 90 4.07 11.10 -6.10
CA VAL A 90 3.82 9.71 -5.74
C VAL A 90 2.52 9.72 -4.96
N SER A 91 1.48 9.14 -5.54
CA SER A 91 0.25 8.78 -4.82
C SER A 91 0.68 7.96 -3.60
N GLY A 92 0.56 8.55 -2.41
CA GLY A 92 1.31 8.19 -1.22
C GLY A 92 1.36 6.70 -0.89
N GLY A 93 2.57 6.14 -0.87
CA GLY A 93 2.90 4.86 -0.28
C GLY A 93 3.16 4.96 1.22
N ALA A 94 2.24 5.58 1.98
CA ALA A 94 2.21 5.34 3.42
C ALA A 94 1.40 4.07 3.66
N SER A 95 1.98 2.91 3.34
CA SER A 95 1.42 1.64 3.81
C SER A 95 1.50 1.67 5.33
N SER A 96 0.41 2.14 5.95
CA SER A 96 0.26 2.19 7.40
C SER A 96 0.61 0.83 7.98
N ARG A 97 1.07 0.76 9.23
CA ARG A 97 1.37 -0.52 9.88
C ARG A 97 0.18 -1.49 9.76
N ALA A 98 -1.04 -0.94 9.80
CA ALA A 98 -2.29 -1.64 9.52
C ALA A 98 -2.33 -2.25 8.10
N ALA A 99 -2.02 -1.50 7.04
CA ALA A 99 -2.02 -2.01 5.66
C ALA A 99 -1.09 -3.21 5.43
N ARG A 100 -0.02 -3.33 6.23
CA ARG A 100 0.93 -4.47 6.16
C ARG A 100 0.49 -5.68 6.97
N LEU A 101 -0.18 -5.45 8.10
CA LEU A 101 -0.52 -6.51 9.05
C LEU A 101 -1.94 -7.05 8.86
N LEU A 102 -2.88 -6.22 8.40
CA LEU A 102 -4.29 -6.57 8.29
C LEU A 102 -4.54 -7.80 7.40
N PRO A 103 -3.91 -7.96 6.22
CA PRO A 103 -4.09 -9.18 5.42
C PRO A 103 -3.61 -10.45 6.15
N ALA A 104 -2.51 -10.36 6.90
CA ALA A 104 -1.99 -11.49 7.67
C ALA A 104 -2.89 -11.83 8.86
N LEU A 105 -3.40 -10.83 9.57
CA LEU A 105 -4.36 -11.02 10.66
C LEU A 105 -5.67 -11.64 10.15
N LEU A 106 -6.15 -11.22 8.97
CA LEU A 106 -7.33 -11.81 8.35
C LEU A 106 -7.09 -13.27 7.96
N ALA A 107 -5.94 -13.61 7.40
CA ALA A 107 -5.60 -14.99 7.11
C ALA A 107 -5.60 -15.87 8.38
N VAL A 108 -5.07 -15.36 9.50
CA VAL A 108 -5.10 -16.07 10.79
C VAL A 108 -6.54 -16.20 11.31
N GLY A 109 -7.35 -15.15 11.24
CA GLY A 109 -8.76 -15.21 11.61
C GLY A 109 -9.55 -16.24 10.80
N VAL A 110 -9.34 -16.27 9.49
CA VAL A 110 -9.92 -17.28 8.59
C VAL A 110 -9.48 -18.70 8.97
N LEU A 111 -8.21 -18.92 9.30
CA LEU A 111 -7.70 -20.22 9.75
C LEU A 111 -8.37 -20.69 11.04
N ILE A 112 -8.47 -19.80 12.05
CA ILE A 112 -9.16 -20.09 13.31
C ILE A 112 -10.63 -20.43 13.05
N GLN A 113 -11.27 -19.68 12.15
CA GLN A 113 -12.67 -19.90 11.80
C GLN A 113 -12.89 -21.27 11.11
N ILE A 114 -12.02 -21.65 10.17
CA ILE A 114 -12.06 -22.99 9.54
C ILE A 114 -11.89 -24.07 10.60
N ALA A 115 -10.90 -23.94 11.49
CA ALA A 115 -10.67 -24.89 12.57
C ALA A 115 -11.91 -25.04 13.46
N LEU A 116 -12.55 -23.94 13.87
CA LEU A 116 -13.80 -23.97 14.67
C LEU A 116 -14.94 -24.73 13.97
N GLY A 117 -15.06 -24.61 12.64
CA GLY A 117 -16.03 -25.39 11.87
C GLY A 117 -15.69 -26.89 11.83
N GLU A 118 -14.40 -27.24 11.86
CA GLU A 118 -13.95 -28.62 11.73
C GLU A 118 -14.14 -29.46 13.00
N ILE A 119 -13.93 -28.85 14.17
CA ILE A 119 -14.19 -29.47 15.49
C ILE A 119 -15.70 -29.64 15.80
N GLY A 120 -16.59 -29.30 14.86
CA GLY A 120 -18.03 -29.47 15.01
C GLY A 120 -18.60 -28.57 16.10
N ALA A 121 -18.22 -27.29 16.09
CA ALA A 121 -18.72 -26.29 17.03
C ALA A 121 -20.26 -26.34 17.13
N ARG A 122 -20.79 -26.34 18.36
CA ARG A 122 -22.23 -26.34 18.65
C ARG A 122 -22.62 -25.12 19.48
N GLY A 123 -23.90 -24.77 19.43
CA GLY A 123 -24.47 -23.69 20.24
C GLY A 123 -23.82 -22.34 19.93
N TRP A 124 -23.34 -21.64 20.97
CA TRP A 124 -22.80 -20.29 20.85
C TRP A 124 -21.52 -20.22 19.98
N LEU A 125 -20.72 -21.28 19.94
CA LEU A 125 -19.51 -21.34 19.10
C LEU A 125 -19.84 -21.38 17.61
N LEU A 126 -20.93 -22.07 17.23
CA LEU A 126 -21.42 -22.10 15.85
C LEU A 126 -21.93 -20.73 15.41
N MET A 127 -22.61 -20.01 16.32
CA MET A 127 -23.04 -18.63 16.08
C MET A 127 -21.86 -17.67 15.98
N ALA A 128 -20.84 -17.82 16.82
CA ALA A 128 -19.61 -17.04 16.70
C ALA A 128 -18.91 -17.28 15.36
N HIS A 129 -18.83 -18.54 14.90
CA HIS A 129 -18.29 -18.88 13.58
C HIS A 129 -19.04 -18.15 12.45
N ALA A 130 -20.37 -18.15 12.47
CA ALA A 130 -21.19 -17.46 11.47
C ALA A 130 -20.97 -15.93 11.49
N ILE A 131 -20.95 -15.32 12.68
CA ILE A 131 -20.74 -13.87 12.85
C ILE A 131 -19.35 -13.45 12.37
N ILE A 132 -18.30 -14.19 12.72
CA ILE A 132 -16.93 -13.91 12.27
C ILE A 132 -16.83 -13.98 10.74
N GLY A 133 -17.48 -14.97 10.11
CA GLY A 133 -17.54 -15.08 8.64
C GLY A 133 -18.20 -13.86 7.98
N LEU A 134 -19.31 -13.39 8.54
CA LEU A 134 -20.00 -12.18 8.07
C LEU A 134 -19.13 -10.92 8.23
N LEU A 135 -18.45 -10.75 9.36
CA LEU A 135 -17.55 -9.62 9.62
C LEU A 135 -16.26 -9.69 8.78
N GLY A 136 -15.90 -10.87 8.27
CA GLY A 136 -14.75 -11.05 7.38
C GLY A 136 -14.84 -10.17 6.12
N LEU A 137 -16.02 -10.01 5.54
CA LEU A 137 -16.19 -9.29 4.26
C LEU A 137 -15.82 -7.80 4.34
N PRO A 138 -16.37 -6.98 5.26
CA PRO A 138 -15.97 -5.59 5.40
C PRO A 138 -14.50 -5.44 5.78
N LEU A 139 -13.94 -6.38 6.55
CA LEU A 139 -12.51 -6.37 6.90
C LEU A 139 -11.61 -6.67 5.70
N THR A 140 -11.96 -7.63 4.85
CA THR A 140 -11.24 -7.91 3.61
C THR A 140 -11.36 -6.73 2.63
N ALA A 141 -12.53 -6.10 2.52
CA ALA A 141 -12.68 -4.87 1.73
C ALA A 141 -11.79 -3.74 2.24
N ALA A 142 -11.72 -3.53 3.57
CA ALA A 142 -10.81 -2.57 4.18
C ALA A 142 -9.34 -2.91 3.92
N ALA A 143 -8.98 -4.20 3.96
CA ALA A 143 -7.63 -4.66 3.64
C ALA A 143 -7.25 -4.36 2.19
N ILE A 144 -8.13 -4.66 1.23
CA ILE A 144 -7.94 -4.33 -0.20
C ILE A 144 -7.77 -2.82 -0.38
N TYR A 145 -8.64 -2.02 0.23
CA TYR A 145 -8.58 -0.55 0.14
C TYR A 145 -7.26 0.01 0.70
N LEU A 146 -6.87 -0.43 1.90
CA LEU A 146 -5.63 0.00 2.55
C LEU A 146 -4.38 -0.48 1.81
N SER A 147 -4.47 -1.62 1.12
CA SER A 147 -3.39 -2.16 0.30
C SER A 147 -3.35 -1.63 -1.13
N ARG A 148 -4.20 -0.65 -1.54
CA ARG A 148 -4.31 -0.18 -2.94
C ARG A 148 -2.98 0.20 -3.61
N SER A 149 -1.96 0.60 -2.84
CA SER A 149 -0.62 0.94 -3.32
C SER A 149 0.44 -0.15 -3.06
N ASP A 150 0.09 -1.24 -2.38
CA ASP A 150 0.93 -2.40 -2.09
C ASP A 150 0.45 -3.65 -2.84
N ARG A 151 1.22 -4.04 -3.87
CA ARG A 151 0.90 -5.20 -4.72
C ARG A 151 0.79 -6.50 -3.92
N ILE A 152 1.54 -6.65 -2.82
CA ILE A 152 1.53 -7.87 -2.01
C ILE A 152 0.27 -7.91 -1.16
N GLY A 153 -0.05 -6.81 -0.46
CA GLY A 153 -1.28 -6.69 0.30
C GLY A 153 -2.53 -6.91 -0.57
N LEU A 154 -2.54 -6.39 -1.80
CA LEU A 154 -3.62 -6.63 -2.77
C LEU A 154 -3.71 -8.09 -3.19
N ALA A 155 -2.59 -8.72 -3.57
CA ALA A 155 -2.57 -10.12 -3.99
C ALA A 155 -3.06 -11.05 -2.87
N SER A 156 -2.55 -10.86 -1.65
CA SER A 156 -2.96 -11.65 -0.48
C SER A 156 -4.44 -11.43 -0.13
N SER A 157 -4.92 -10.18 -0.16
CA SER A 157 -6.33 -9.89 0.16
C SER A 157 -7.29 -10.40 -0.92
N SER A 158 -6.87 -10.43 -2.18
CA SER A 158 -7.65 -10.97 -3.30
C SER A 158 -7.83 -12.49 -3.20
N VAL A 159 -6.84 -13.19 -2.64
CA VAL A 159 -6.92 -14.62 -2.33
C VAL A 159 -7.87 -14.90 -1.17
N LEU A 160 -7.92 -14.02 -0.16
CA LEU A 160 -8.81 -14.17 0.99
C LEU A 160 -10.28 -13.91 0.62
N LEU A 161 -10.54 -13.04 -0.35
CA LEU A 161 -11.89 -12.65 -0.76
C LEU A 161 -12.82 -13.83 -1.10
N PRO A 162 -12.46 -14.80 -1.96
CA PRO A 162 -13.33 -15.96 -2.23
C PRO A 162 -13.55 -16.85 -1.01
N ILE A 163 -12.56 -16.97 -0.11
CA ILE A 163 -12.70 -17.74 1.14
C ILE A 163 -13.75 -17.08 2.04
N VAL A 164 -13.61 -15.78 2.24
CA VAL A 164 -14.52 -14.98 3.06
C VAL A 164 -15.92 -14.97 2.45
N LEU A 165 -16.06 -14.86 1.12
CA LEU A 165 -17.36 -14.96 0.45
C LEU A 165 -18.05 -16.31 0.71
N ALA A 166 -17.30 -17.41 0.62
CA ALA A 166 -17.85 -18.73 0.94
C ALA A 166 -18.31 -18.81 2.41
N GLN A 167 -17.55 -18.23 3.34
CA GLN A 167 -17.92 -18.17 4.76
C GLN A 167 -19.12 -17.27 5.05
N VAL A 168 -19.28 -16.16 4.33
CA VAL A 168 -20.47 -15.30 4.43
C VAL A 168 -21.71 -16.07 4.02
N VAL A 169 -21.67 -16.76 2.88
CA VAL A 169 -22.80 -17.56 2.39
C VAL A 169 -23.18 -18.64 3.41
N PHE A 170 -22.18 -19.34 3.96
CA PHE A 170 -22.41 -20.36 4.99
C PHE A 170 -22.99 -19.74 6.29
N GLY A 171 -22.46 -18.62 6.75
CA GLY A 171 -22.97 -17.90 7.91
C GLY A 171 -24.42 -17.43 7.73
N MET A 172 -24.77 -16.93 6.54
CA MET A 172 -26.14 -16.56 6.18
C MET A 172 -27.10 -17.76 6.23
N MET A 173 -26.65 -18.94 5.77
CA MET A 173 -27.45 -20.17 5.86
C MET A 173 -27.66 -20.61 7.32
N LEU A 174 -26.63 -20.55 8.16
CA LEU A 174 -26.72 -20.93 9.57
C LEU A 174 -27.65 -20.03 10.40
N ILE A 175 -27.71 -18.73 10.07
CA ILE A 175 -28.57 -17.75 10.76
C ILE A 175 -29.98 -17.71 10.13
N GLY A 176 -30.23 -18.50 9.07
CA GLY A 176 -31.53 -18.59 8.41
C GLY A 176 -31.84 -17.42 7.46
N TRP A 177 -30.84 -16.63 7.08
CA TRP A 177 -30.97 -15.55 6.09
C TRP A 177 -30.93 -16.06 4.64
N MET A 178 -30.45 -17.29 4.44
CA MET A 178 -30.50 -18.00 3.15
C MET A 178 -31.04 -19.42 3.34
N PRO A 179 -31.83 -19.93 2.38
CA PRO A 179 -32.28 -21.31 2.41
C PRO A 179 -31.11 -22.28 2.23
N VAL A 180 -31.15 -23.38 2.97
CA VAL A 180 -30.24 -24.52 2.86
C VAL A 180 -30.73 -25.42 1.74
N VAL A 181 -30.00 -25.50 0.63
CA VAL A 181 -30.30 -26.39 -0.49
C VAL A 181 -29.45 -27.65 -0.37
N GLY A 182 -30.08 -28.83 -0.26
CA GLY A 182 -29.38 -30.13 -0.23
C GLY A 182 -29.11 -30.72 1.17
N GLY A 183 -29.62 -30.11 2.24
CA GLY A 183 -29.44 -30.58 3.62
C GLY A 183 -28.15 -30.06 4.28
N HIS A 184 -28.16 -29.90 5.61
CA HIS A 184 -27.05 -29.29 6.35
C HIS A 184 -25.71 -30.02 6.16
N ASP A 185 -25.73 -31.36 6.14
CA ASP A 185 -24.51 -32.18 6.03
C ASP A 185 -23.79 -32.00 4.69
N VAL A 186 -24.55 -31.83 3.60
CA VAL A 186 -23.98 -31.59 2.26
C VAL A 186 -23.34 -30.21 2.18
N ILE A 187 -23.98 -29.20 2.76
CA ILE A 187 -23.45 -27.83 2.79
C ILE A 187 -22.21 -27.76 3.68
N GLU A 188 -22.22 -28.41 4.84
CA GLU A 188 -21.07 -28.45 5.74
C GLU A 188 -19.88 -29.17 5.09
N GLY A 189 -20.13 -30.27 4.35
CA GLY A 189 -19.14 -30.97 3.54
C GLY A 189 -18.53 -30.08 2.44
N LEU A 190 -19.39 -29.40 1.65
CA LEU A 190 -18.93 -28.47 0.60
C LEU A 190 -18.12 -27.30 1.17
N HIS A 191 -18.57 -26.74 2.30
CA HIS A 191 -17.89 -25.66 3.00
C HIS A 191 -16.50 -26.09 3.47
N ARG A 192 -16.39 -27.29 4.04
CA ARG A 192 -15.11 -27.85 4.49
C ARG A 192 -14.14 -28.06 3.31
N SER A 193 -14.58 -28.73 2.24
CA SER A 193 -13.75 -28.97 1.05
C SER A 193 -13.32 -27.68 0.35
N ASN A 194 -14.23 -26.73 0.14
CA ASN A 194 -13.92 -25.46 -0.52
C ASN A 194 -12.92 -24.62 0.30
N SER A 195 -13.06 -24.61 1.63
CA SER A 195 -12.16 -23.88 2.52
C SER A 195 -10.72 -24.39 2.41
N PHE A 196 -10.51 -25.71 2.40
CA PHE A 196 -9.18 -26.30 2.26
C PHE A 196 -8.55 -26.07 0.89
N VAL A 197 -9.34 -26.21 -0.19
CA VAL A 197 -8.85 -25.98 -1.56
C VAL A 197 -8.41 -24.52 -1.71
N LEU A 198 -9.24 -23.57 -1.28
CA LEU A 198 -8.92 -22.15 -1.36
C LEU A 198 -7.73 -21.77 -0.48
N LEU A 199 -7.59 -22.40 0.70
CA LEU A 199 -6.42 -22.22 1.56
C LEU A 199 -5.13 -22.70 0.87
N GLY A 200 -5.17 -23.90 0.28
CA GLY A 200 -4.03 -24.48 -0.44
C GLY A 200 -3.60 -23.63 -1.63
N VAL A 201 -4.57 -23.18 -2.44
CA VAL A 201 -4.34 -22.25 -3.56
C VAL A 201 -3.74 -20.94 -3.05
N GLY A 202 -4.28 -20.40 -1.94
CA GLY A 202 -3.81 -19.15 -1.36
C GLY A 202 -2.39 -19.21 -0.81
N ALA A 203 -2.03 -20.30 -0.12
CA ALA A 203 -0.68 -20.55 0.36
C ALA A 203 0.31 -20.65 -0.82
N ALA A 204 -0.06 -21.37 -1.88
CA ALA A 204 0.76 -21.49 -3.09
C ALA A 204 1.01 -20.14 -3.77
N VAL A 205 -0.04 -19.33 -3.97
CA VAL A 205 0.08 -17.97 -4.54
C VAL A 205 0.98 -17.09 -3.68
N GLY A 206 0.81 -17.12 -2.35
CA GLY A 206 1.62 -16.35 -1.41
C GLY A 206 3.11 -16.71 -1.46
N ILE A 207 3.42 -18.02 -1.52
CA ILE A 207 4.81 -18.51 -1.66
C ILE A 207 5.42 -18.03 -2.97
N VAL A 208 4.72 -18.20 -4.09
CA VAL A 208 5.19 -17.79 -5.43
C VAL A 208 5.45 -16.29 -5.47
N ALA A 209 4.52 -15.46 -4.98
CA ALA A 209 4.70 -14.01 -4.91
C ALA A 209 5.90 -13.61 -4.03
N GLY A 210 6.09 -14.30 -2.90
CA GLY A 210 7.24 -14.10 -2.01
C GLY A 210 8.59 -14.43 -2.68
N LEU A 211 8.64 -15.54 -3.42
CA LEU A 211 9.83 -15.97 -4.17
C LEU A 211 10.18 -14.98 -5.29
N LEU A 212 9.19 -14.56 -6.09
CA LEU A 212 9.37 -13.57 -7.15
C LEU A 212 9.93 -12.25 -6.61
N ARG A 213 9.43 -11.79 -5.44
CA ARG A 213 9.95 -10.59 -4.78
C ARG A 213 11.40 -10.73 -4.34
N ARG A 214 11.77 -11.86 -3.73
CA ARG A 214 13.16 -12.12 -3.31
C ARG A 214 14.10 -12.13 -4.51
N ARG A 215 13.65 -12.65 -5.65
CA ARG A 215 14.41 -12.65 -6.91
C ARG A 215 14.60 -11.24 -7.46
N MET A 216 13.54 -10.44 -7.52
CA MET A 216 13.61 -9.05 -7.98
C MET A 216 14.55 -8.19 -7.13
N LYS A 217 14.52 -8.34 -5.79
CA LYS A 217 15.42 -7.60 -4.88
C LYS A 217 16.90 -7.95 -5.02
N ARG A 218 17.25 -9.11 -5.60
CA ARG A 218 18.65 -9.47 -5.87
C ARG A 218 19.15 -8.94 -7.21
N LEU A 219 18.26 -8.42 -8.05
CA LEU A 219 18.56 -7.94 -9.41
C LEU A 219 18.63 -6.39 -9.48
N THR A 220 18.46 -5.72 -8.35
CA THR A 220 18.49 -4.26 -8.17
C THR A 220 19.46 -3.91 -7.07
#